data_AF-A0A7S0MD36-F1
#
_entry.id   AF-A0A7S0MD36-F1
#
_cell.length_a   1.000
_cell.length_b   1.000
_cell.length_c   1.000
_cell.angle_alpha   90.00
_cell.angle_beta   90.00
_cell.angle_gamma   90.00
#
_symmetry.space_group_name_H-M   'P 1'
#
loop_
_entity.id
_entity.type
_entity.pdbx_description
1 polymer ?
#
loop_
_entity_poly.entity_id
_entity_poly.type
_entity_poly.pdbx_seq_one_letter_code
_entity_poly.pdbx_strand_id
1 'polypeptide(L)'
;MDAAKVKFGTVQITSGKISRVVPEGGAVRPIDLPGKLKLRKFIKEFAIHALWVLCFTSAVSLTRNNTQQFELSSMFRNILADGVGKITSVDNVWEHLESTLLRVCSDDLWTMAQDDFFYASPGFLYGNKRIGPLRIRQVRIPAASCSSYYLQSMLSTSDQPMARCYLPYGPTSTPEVRFAKERSSFAPDTEAQPWFRFWEAGQLAEPAASAGRYGTYPGSGYCLDVVR
;
A
#
# COMPACT_ATOMS: atom_id res chain seq x y z
N MET A 1 -8.68 15.43 62.69
CA MET A 1 -8.93 14.29 63.59
C MET A 1 -10.38 13.90 63.39
N ASP A 2 -10.65 12.71 62.86
CA ASP A 2 -11.60 11.75 63.44
C ASP A 2 -11.63 10.49 62.59
N ALA A 3 -10.98 9.45 63.13
CA ALA A 3 -10.96 8.12 62.59
C ALA A 3 -12.26 7.40 62.98
N ALA A 4 -13.12 7.15 62.01
CA ALA A 4 -14.27 6.26 62.21
C ALA A 4 -13.75 4.82 62.37
N LYS A 5 -13.75 4.33 63.62
CA LYS A 5 -13.53 2.93 63.98
C LYS A 5 -14.57 2.04 63.31
N VAL A 6 -14.17 1.29 62.28
CA VAL A 6 -14.97 0.20 61.73
C VAL A 6 -14.77 -1.04 62.61
N LYS A 7 -15.79 -1.42 63.40
CA LYS A 7 -15.86 -2.74 64.04
C LYS A 7 -16.18 -3.78 62.96
N PHE A 8 -15.21 -4.64 62.64
CA PHE A 8 -15.45 -5.81 61.81
C PHE A 8 -16.21 -6.86 62.62
N GLY A 9 -17.45 -7.14 62.24
CA GLY A 9 -18.19 -8.30 62.72
C GLY A 9 -17.63 -9.58 62.10
N THR A 10 -17.45 -10.60 62.92
CA THR A 10 -16.93 -11.92 62.52
C THR A 10 -17.92 -12.60 61.57
N VAL A 11 -17.44 -13.02 60.40
CA VAL A 11 -18.22 -13.83 59.45
C VAL A 11 -18.05 -15.30 59.83
N GLN A 12 -19.12 -15.95 60.29
CA GLN A 12 -19.15 -17.41 60.40
C GLN A 12 -19.74 -18.02 59.13
N ILE A 13 -19.02 -18.98 58.55
CA ILE A 13 -19.45 -19.78 57.41
C ILE A 13 -19.72 -21.19 57.92
N THR A 14 -20.98 -21.59 57.98
CA THR A 14 -21.38 -22.98 58.20
C THR A 14 -22.38 -23.37 57.12
N SER A 15 -22.04 -24.41 56.36
CA SER A 15 -22.89 -25.05 55.34
C SER A 15 -23.62 -24.10 54.38
N GLY A 16 -22.86 -23.41 53.51
CA GLY A 16 -23.40 -22.83 52.28
C GLY A 16 -24.27 -21.57 52.39
N LYS A 17 -24.36 -20.92 53.56
CA LYS A 17 -24.99 -19.59 53.70
C LYS A 17 -24.07 -18.61 54.41
N ILE A 18 -23.87 -17.44 53.81
CA ILE A 18 -23.18 -16.31 54.43
C ILE A 18 -24.25 -15.42 55.07
N SER A 19 -24.29 -15.43 56.40
CA SER A 19 -25.19 -14.57 57.17
C SER A 19 -24.37 -13.49 57.87
N ARG A 20 -24.72 -12.21 57.65
CA ARG A 20 -24.18 -11.11 58.45
C ARG A 20 -24.97 -11.07 59.76
N VAL A 21 -24.33 -11.35 60.88
CA VAL A 21 -24.94 -11.13 62.20
C VAL A 21 -24.98 -9.62 62.45
N VAL A 22 -26.17 -9.05 62.42
CA VAL A 22 -26.44 -7.67 62.88
C VAL A 22 -26.87 -7.77 64.35
N PRO A 23 -26.37 -6.91 65.26
CA PRO A 23 -26.78 -6.95 66.66
C PRO A 23 -28.28 -6.67 66.81
N GLU A 24 -28.93 -7.57 67.54
CA GLU A 24 -30.26 -7.56 68.16
C GLU A 24 -31.35 -6.65 67.56
N GLY A 25 -32.38 -7.29 66.99
CA GLY A 25 -33.70 -6.67 66.77
C GLY A 25 -34.12 -6.37 65.33
N GLY A 26 -33.28 -6.62 64.33
CA GLY A 26 -33.62 -6.42 62.92
C GLY A 26 -34.04 -7.72 62.22
N ALA A 27 -35.25 -7.77 61.68
CA ALA A 27 -35.69 -8.88 60.83
C ALA A 27 -34.68 -9.15 59.71
N VAL A 28 -34.18 -10.40 59.63
CA VAL A 28 -33.31 -10.87 58.56
C VAL A 28 -34.10 -10.87 57.27
N ARG A 29 -33.92 -9.83 56.44
CA ARG A 29 -34.46 -9.85 55.07
C ARG A 29 -33.59 -10.76 54.21
N PRO A 30 -34.14 -11.76 53.52
CA PRO A 30 -33.39 -12.51 52.53
C PRO A 30 -32.96 -11.52 51.42
N ILE A 31 -31.66 -11.48 51.15
CA ILE A 31 -31.14 -10.82 49.95
C ILE A 31 -31.46 -11.78 48.81
N ASP A 32 -32.57 -11.54 48.12
CA ASP A 32 -32.85 -12.22 46.86
C ASP A 32 -31.80 -11.80 45.84
N LEU A 33 -30.89 -12.72 45.52
CA LEU A 33 -29.89 -12.54 44.49
C LEU A 33 -30.59 -12.46 43.12
N PRO A 34 -30.46 -11.34 42.36
CA PRO A 34 -31.09 -11.18 41.06
C PRO A 34 -30.25 -11.89 39.98
N GLY A 35 -29.89 -13.17 40.20
CA GLY A 35 -29.00 -13.93 39.33
C GLY A 35 -29.62 -14.26 37.97
N LYS A 36 -30.92 -14.59 37.95
CA LYS A 36 -31.63 -15.02 36.72
C LYS A 36 -31.84 -13.88 35.71
N LEU A 37 -32.14 -12.66 36.18
CA LEU A 37 -32.30 -11.47 35.33
C LEU A 37 -30.97 -11.00 34.73
N LYS A 38 -29.87 -11.06 35.51
CA LYS A 38 -28.52 -10.72 35.03
C LYS A 38 -28.01 -11.73 34.01
N LEU A 39 -28.26 -13.04 34.22
CA LEU A 39 -27.87 -14.10 33.29
C LEU A 39 -28.62 -13.98 31.95
N ARG A 40 -29.93 -13.72 31.97
CA ARG A 40 -30.72 -13.56 30.73
C ARG A 40 -30.26 -12.36 29.90
N LYS A 41 -29.92 -11.24 30.55
CA LYS A 41 -29.36 -10.06 29.87
C LYS A 41 -27.97 -10.36 29.28
N PHE A 42 -27.10 -11.04 30.06
CA PHE A 42 -25.78 -11.47 29.58
C PHE A 42 -25.87 -12.39 28.36
N ILE A 43 -26.74 -13.41 28.38
CA ILE A 43 -26.92 -14.32 27.25
C ILE A 43 -27.43 -13.58 26.02
N LYS A 44 -28.34 -12.61 26.19
CA LYS A 44 -28.85 -11.79 25.08
C LYS A 44 -27.72 -10.96 24.45
N GLU A 45 -26.92 -10.27 25.27
CA GLU A 45 -25.77 -9.48 24.79
C GLU A 45 -24.73 -10.38 24.11
N PHE A 46 -24.43 -11.53 24.70
CA PHE A 46 -23.49 -12.50 24.13
C PHE A 46 -23.98 -13.05 22.79
N ALA A 47 -25.27 -13.38 22.66
CA ALA A 47 -25.84 -13.86 21.40
C ALA A 47 -25.77 -12.79 20.31
N ILE A 48 -26.02 -11.52 20.64
CA ILE A 48 -25.88 -10.39 19.70
C ILE A 48 -24.42 -10.25 19.26
N HIS A 49 -23.46 -10.32 20.19
CA HIS A 49 -22.04 -10.23 19.85
C HIS A 49 -21.57 -11.43 19.01
N ALA A 50 -22.00 -12.65 19.36
CA ALA A 50 -21.67 -13.85 18.60
C ALA A 50 -22.23 -13.79 17.18
N LEU A 51 -23.46 -13.30 17.01
CA LEU A 51 -24.06 -13.08 15.69
C LEU A 51 -23.27 -12.01 14.90
N TRP A 52 -22.88 -10.91 15.53
CA TRP A 52 -22.08 -9.88 14.89
C TRP A 52 -20.72 -10.40 14.41
N VAL A 53 -20.03 -11.17 15.27
CA VAL A 53 -18.76 -11.82 14.89
C VAL A 53 -18.97 -12.79 13.74
N LEU A 54 -20.01 -13.62 13.77
CA LEU A 54 -20.32 -14.56 12.68
C LEU A 54 -20.61 -13.83 11.37
N CYS A 55 -21.40 -12.76 11.39
CA CYS A 55 -21.68 -11.94 10.22
C CYS A 55 -20.40 -11.31 9.66
N PHE A 56 -19.54 -10.77 10.53
CA PHE A 56 -18.27 -10.17 10.13
C PHE A 56 -17.31 -11.20 9.54
N THR A 57 -17.13 -12.35 10.21
CA THR A 57 -16.27 -13.45 9.72
C THR A 57 -16.79 -14.02 8.41
N SER A 58 -18.11 -14.19 8.26
CA SER A 58 -18.73 -14.66 7.02
C SER A 58 -18.53 -13.63 5.90
N ALA A 59 -18.71 -12.34 6.17
CA ALA A 59 -18.45 -11.29 5.21
C ALA A 59 -16.98 -11.31 4.73
N VAL A 60 -16.01 -11.41 5.64
CA VAL A 60 -14.58 -11.51 5.28
C VAL A 60 -14.29 -12.77 4.47
N SER A 61 -14.86 -13.91 4.85
CA SER A 61 -14.61 -15.20 4.19
C SER A 61 -15.26 -15.29 2.81
N LEU A 62 -16.45 -14.72 2.63
CA LEU A 62 -17.19 -14.74 1.36
C LEU A 62 -16.69 -13.67 0.38
N THR A 63 -16.22 -12.52 0.88
CA THR A 63 -15.71 -11.43 0.02
C THR A 63 -14.27 -11.63 -0.42
N ARG A 64 -13.49 -12.47 0.30
CA ARG A 64 -12.11 -12.74 -0.04
C ARG A 64 -11.89 -14.20 -0.35
N ASN A 65 -11.82 -14.53 -1.64
CA ASN A 65 -11.25 -15.80 -2.08
C ASN A 65 -9.71 -15.75 -1.92
N ASN A 66 -9.25 -15.86 -0.67
CA ASN A 66 -7.87 -15.61 -0.30
C ASN A 66 -6.88 -16.53 -1.04
N THR A 67 -7.24 -17.79 -1.30
CA THR A 67 -6.33 -18.75 -1.94
C THR A 67 -6.10 -18.42 -3.41
N GLN A 68 -7.17 -18.27 -4.20
CA GLN A 68 -7.03 -17.91 -5.62
C GLN A 68 -6.41 -16.53 -5.79
N GLN A 69 -6.79 -15.56 -4.95
CA GLN A 69 -6.20 -14.23 -4.98
C GLN A 69 -4.70 -14.26 -4.64
N PHE A 70 -4.29 -15.08 -3.68
CA PHE A 70 -2.89 -15.25 -3.32
C PHE A 70 -2.09 -15.90 -4.45
N GLU A 71 -2.57 -17.00 -5.02
CA GLU A 71 -1.90 -17.70 -6.11
C GLU A 71 -1.73 -16.80 -7.34
N LEU A 72 -2.80 -16.09 -7.73
CA LEU A 72 -2.78 -15.18 -8.85
C LEU A 72 -1.85 -13.98 -8.60
N SER A 73 -1.92 -13.38 -7.40
CA SER A 73 -1.02 -12.28 -7.01
C SER A 73 0.45 -12.71 -7.00
N SER A 74 0.73 -13.92 -6.50
CA SER A 74 2.08 -14.50 -6.48
C SER A 74 2.61 -14.70 -7.90
N MET A 75 1.78 -15.22 -8.81
CA MET A 75 2.12 -15.39 -10.22
C MET A 75 2.55 -14.07 -10.88
N PHE A 76 1.72 -13.04 -10.80
CA PHE A 76 2.04 -11.72 -11.36
C PHE A 76 3.29 -11.10 -10.72
N ARG A 77 3.43 -11.23 -9.40
CA ARG A 77 4.62 -10.75 -8.70
C ARG A 77 5.89 -11.44 -9.18
N ASN A 78 5.84 -12.75 -9.39
CA ASN A 78 7.00 -13.51 -9.86
C ASN A 78 7.37 -13.13 -11.29
N ILE A 79 6.38 -12.90 -12.16
CA ILE A 79 6.62 -12.43 -13.53
C ILE A 79 7.28 -11.05 -13.53
N LEU A 80 6.79 -10.12 -12.71
CA LEU A 80 7.33 -8.76 -12.62
C LEU A 80 8.69 -8.69 -11.90
N ALA A 81 8.92 -9.55 -10.91
CA ALA A 81 10.16 -9.58 -10.13
C ALA A 81 11.28 -10.37 -10.83
N ASP A 82 10.95 -11.16 -11.86
CA ASP A 82 11.91 -11.96 -12.61
C ASP A 82 13.00 -11.06 -13.21
N GLY A 83 14.24 -11.27 -12.80
CA GLY A 83 15.38 -10.51 -13.29
C GLY A 83 15.62 -9.13 -12.67
N VAL A 84 14.73 -8.61 -11.80
CA VAL A 84 14.93 -7.30 -11.13
C VAL A 84 16.23 -7.28 -10.32
N GLY A 85 16.59 -8.40 -9.68
CA GLY A 85 17.84 -8.53 -8.92
C GLY A 85 19.12 -8.52 -9.76
N LYS A 86 19.02 -8.58 -11.09
CA LYS A 86 20.16 -8.58 -12.04
C LYS A 86 20.38 -7.22 -12.69
N ILE A 87 19.58 -6.21 -12.34
CA ILE A 87 19.69 -4.86 -12.88
C ILE A 87 20.90 -4.16 -12.24
N THR A 88 21.94 -3.93 -13.04
CA THR A 88 23.18 -3.25 -12.61
C THR A 88 23.52 -2.02 -13.46
N SER A 89 22.95 -1.91 -14.66
CA SER A 89 23.15 -0.80 -15.59
C SER A 89 21.81 -0.26 -16.09
N VAL A 90 21.84 0.92 -16.72
CA VAL A 90 20.65 1.50 -17.39
C VAL A 90 20.19 0.62 -18.56
N ASP A 91 21.12 0.00 -19.29
CA ASP A 91 20.78 -0.89 -20.41
C ASP A 91 20.00 -2.12 -19.92
N ASN A 92 20.40 -2.71 -18.79
CA ASN A 92 19.67 -3.81 -18.16
C ASN A 92 18.26 -3.40 -17.72
N VAL A 93 18.03 -2.12 -17.36
CA VAL A 93 16.68 -1.62 -17.05
C VAL A 93 15.81 -1.68 -18.30
N TRP A 94 16.33 -1.24 -19.45
CA TRP A 94 15.58 -1.26 -20.70
C TRP A 94 15.27 -2.67 -21.18
N GLU A 95 16.26 -3.58 -21.14
CA GLU A 95 16.04 -5.00 -21.47
C GLU A 95 15.00 -5.65 -20.55
N HIS A 96 15.07 -5.36 -19.25
CA HIS A 96 14.09 -5.87 -18.29
C HIS A 96 12.70 -5.29 -18.53
N LEU A 97 12.59 -3.99 -18.82
CA LEU A 97 11.33 -3.35 -19.16
C LEU A 97 10.75 -3.98 -20.43
N GLU A 98 11.52 -4.10 -21.51
CA GLU A 98 11.05 -4.71 -22.76
C GLU A 98 10.51 -6.13 -22.53
N SER A 99 11.28 -6.98 -21.86
CA SER A 99 10.85 -8.35 -21.53
C SER A 99 9.57 -8.39 -20.69
N THR A 100 9.50 -7.54 -19.66
CA THR A 100 8.33 -7.45 -18.77
C THR A 100 7.11 -6.90 -19.49
N LEU A 101 7.29 -5.84 -20.29
CA LEU A 101 6.25 -5.21 -21.09
C LEU A 101 5.65 -6.21 -22.08
N LEU A 102 6.50 -6.99 -22.76
CA LEU A 102 6.05 -8.04 -23.68
C LEU A 102 5.20 -9.08 -22.96
N ARG A 103 5.60 -9.52 -21.76
CA ARG A 103 4.85 -10.53 -20.97
C ARG A 103 3.55 -10.00 -20.36
N VAL A 104 3.52 -8.74 -19.93
CA VAL A 104 2.34 -8.15 -19.27
C VAL A 104 1.34 -7.61 -20.29
N CYS A 105 1.83 -7.15 -21.44
CA CYS A 105 1.00 -6.69 -22.55
C CYS A 105 0.70 -7.78 -23.58
N SER A 106 1.28 -8.98 -23.45
CA SER A 106 0.92 -10.13 -24.30
C SER A 106 -0.52 -10.57 -24.03
N ASP A 107 -1.21 -10.95 -25.08
CA ASP A 107 -2.50 -11.62 -24.99
C ASP A 107 -2.27 -13.09 -24.59
N ASP A 108 -3.28 -13.69 -23.99
CA ASP A 108 -3.23 -15.08 -23.58
C ASP A 108 -2.96 -16.00 -24.78
N LEU A 109 -2.00 -16.91 -24.64
CA LEU A 109 -1.63 -17.86 -25.68
C LEU A 109 -2.63 -19.01 -25.79
N TRP A 110 -3.50 -19.17 -24.79
CA TRP A 110 -4.48 -20.26 -24.68
C TRP A 110 -5.83 -19.87 -25.30
N THR A 111 -5.84 -19.53 -26.59
CA THR A 111 -7.07 -19.55 -27.39
C THR A 111 -7.16 -20.91 -28.09
N MET A 112 -7.52 -21.99 -27.37
CA MET A 112 -7.85 -23.23 -28.05
C MET A 112 -9.13 -23.02 -28.88
N ALA A 113 -9.23 -23.66 -30.04
CA ALA A 113 -10.37 -23.54 -30.98
C ALA A 113 -11.75 -23.89 -30.37
N GLN A 114 -11.78 -24.44 -29.14
CA GLN A 114 -12.96 -24.87 -28.40
C GLN A 114 -13.25 -24.01 -27.16
N ASP A 115 -12.34 -23.11 -26.79
CA ASP A 115 -12.55 -22.21 -25.66
C ASP A 115 -13.32 -20.97 -26.14
N ASP A 116 -14.45 -20.68 -25.51
CA ASP A 116 -15.33 -19.53 -25.80
C ASP A 116 -14.68 -18.16 -25.45
N PHE A 117 -13.38 -18.16 -25.15
CA PHE A 117 -12.55 -16.97 -24.96
C PHE A 117 -12.23 -16.23 -26.27
N PHE A 118 -12.70 -16.71 -27.43
CA PHE A 118 -12.57 -16.01 -28.72
C PHE A 118 -13.12 -14.57 -28.72
N TYR A 119 -14.10 -14.26 -27.84
CA TYR A 119 -14.62 -12.91 -27.66
C TYR A 119 -13.80 -12.03 -26.69
N ALA A 120 -12.82 -12.59 -25.98
CA ALA A 120 -11.91 -11.90 -25.06
C ALA A 120 -10.64 -11.35 -25.78
N SER A 121 -10.84 -10.92 -27.03
CA SER A 121 -9.84 -10.95 -28.11
C SER A 121 -8.64 -9.97 -28.01
N PRO A 122 -8.61 -9.01 -27.07
CA PRO A 122 -7.33 -8.41 -26.65
C PRO A 122 -7.23 -8.06 -25.14
N GLY A 123 -6.05 -8.25 -24.57
CA GLY A 123 -5.69 -7.79 -23.22
C GLY A 123 -6.11 -8.71 -22.08
N PHE A 124 -6.38 -9.99 -22.35
CA PHE A 124 -6.53 -10.99 -21.29
C PHE A 124 -5.21 -11.71 -21.04
N LEU A 125 -4.84 -11.86 -19.76
CA LEU A 125 -3.70 -12.66 -19.33
C LEU A 125 -4.11 -13.54 -18.14
N TYR A 126 -4.11 -14.86 -18.34
CA TYR A 126 -4.57 -15.85 -17.34
C TYR A 126 -5.99 -15.57 -16.84
N GLY A 127 -6.90 -15.24 -17.77
CA GLY A 127 -8.29 -14.89 -17.46
C GLY A 127 -8.51 -13.49 -16.84
N ASN A 128 -7.45 -12.66 -16.69
CA ASN A 128 -7.58 -11.29 -16.19
C ASN A 128 -7.62 -10.29 -17.35
N LYS A 129 -8.67 -9.45 -17.38
CA LYS A 129 -8.76 -8.34 -18.32
C LYS A 129 -7.87 -7.18 -17.90
N ARG A 130 -6.96 -6.75 -18.77
CA ARG A 130 -6.21 -5.51 -18.64
C ARG A 130 -7.15 -4.31 -18.75
N ILE A 131 -7.03 -3.38 -17.81
CA ILE A 131 -7.80 -2.14 -17.79
C ILE A 131 -6.84 -0.99 -18.15
N GLY A 132 -7.08 -0.36 -19.30
CA GLY A 132 -6.29 0.78 -19.76
C GLY A 132 -4.89 0.43 -20.29
N PRO A 133 -4.14 1.45 -20.74
CA PRO A 133 -2.75 1.29 -21.16
C PRO A 133 -1.82 1.14 -19.95
N LEU A 134 -0.65 0.54 -20.17
CA LEU A 134 0.40 0.56 -19.17
C LEU A 134 1.16 1.89 -19.27
N ARG A 135 1.33 2.58 -18.14
CA ARG A 135 2.05 3.85 -18.08
C ARG A 135 3.46 3.67 -17.52
N ILE A 136 4.45 4.19 -18.24
CA ILE A 136 5.80 4.38 -17.75
C ILE A 136 5.93 5.83 -17.31
N ARG A 137 6.34 6.05 -16.06
CA ARG A 137 6.52 7.39 -15.48
C ARG A 137 7.97 7.58 -15.06
N GLN A 138 8.56 8.71 -15.46
CA GLN A 138 9.91 9.10 -15.08
C GLN A 138 9.91 10.43 -14.32
N VAL A 139 10.61 10.46 -13.20
CA VAL A 139 10.94 11.68 -12.45
C VAL A 139 12.37 12.07 -12.81
N ARG A 140 12.57 13.33 -13.20
CA ARG A 140 13.90 13.89 -13.49
C ARG A 140 14.23 14.99 -12.50
N ILE A 141 15.52 15.17 -12.22
CA ILE A 141 16.06 16.24 -11.37
C ILE A 141 16.78 17.22 -12.28
N PRO A 142 16.58 18.54 -12.10
CA PRO A 142 17.26 19.53 -12.92
C PRO A 142 18.78 19.46 -12.69
N ALA A 143 19.53 19.67 -13.76
CA ALA A 143 20.97 19.77 -13.67
C ALA A 143 21.38 21.00 -12.83
N ALA A 144 22.31 20.80 -11.90
CA ALA A 144 22.93 21.87 -11.13
C ALA A 144 24.39 22.07 -11.58
N SER A 145 24.95 23.23 -11.23
CA SER A 145 26.39 23.45 -11.35
C SER A 145 27.13 22.55 -10.37
N CYS A 146 28.16 21.86 -10.83
CA CYS A 146 29.03 21.07 -9.95
C CYS A 146 29.77 21.96 -8.96
N SER A 147 30.00 21.44 -7.74
CA SER A 147 30.91 22.08 -6.79
C SER A 147 32.31 22.15 -7.39
N SER A 148 32.96 23.31 -7.29
CA SER A 148 34.35 23.52 -7.74
C SER A 148 35.32 22.54 -7.09
N TYR A 149 35.08 22.17 -5.83
CA TYR A 149 35.85 21.13 -5.13
C TYR A 149 35.77 19.78 -5.83
N TYR A 150 34.58 19.39 -6.31
CA TYR A 150 34.39 18.11 -6.98
C TYR A 150 35.08 18.10 -8.36
N LEU A 151 34.97 19.21 -9.11
CA LEU A 151 35.65 19.36 -10.40
C LEU A 151 37.18 19.28 -10.26
N GLN A 152 37.72 19.93 -9.23
CA GLN A 152 39.16 19.93 -8.97
C GLN A 152 39.67 18.58 -8.44
N SER A 153 38.92 17.92 -7.55
CA SER A 153 39.34 16.66 -6.93
C SER A 153 39.17 15.43 -7.83
N MET A 154 38.09 15.36 -8.63
CA MET A 154 37.79 14.18 -9.46
C MET A 154 38.29 14.31 -10.90
N LEU A 155 38.25 15.52 -11.46
CA LEU A 155 38.59 15.74 -12.88
C LEU A 155 39.95 16.44 -13.04
N SER A 156 40.55 16.93 -11.96
CA SER A 156 41.80 17.72 -11.99
C SER A 156 41.72 18.94 -12.93
N THR A 157 40.52 19.49 -13.16
CA THR A 157 40.30 20.67 -14.01
C THR A 157 39.43 21.70 -13.30
N SER A 158 39.79 22.99 -13.36
CA SER A 158 38.94 24.10 -12.90
C SER A 158 38.04 24.68 -14.01
N ASP A 159 38.36 24.41 -15.29
CA ASP A 159 37.80 25.11 -16.46
C ASP A 159 36.87 24.25 -17.33
N GLN A 160 35.97 23.49 -16.70
CA GLN A 160 34.88 22.81 -17.43
C GLN A 160 33.56 23.57 -17.19
N PRO A 161 33.26 24.65 -17.95
CA PRO A 161 32.00 25.41 -17.83
C PRO A 161 30.75 24.59 -18.21
N MET A 162 30.91 23.32 -18.61
CA MET A 162 29.84 22.44 -19.05
C MET A 162 29.60 21.21 -18.15
N ALA A 163 30.36 21.04 -17.06
CA ALA A 163 30.13 19.93 -16.14
C ALA A 163 28.81 20.14 -15.36
N ARG A 164 27.85 19.24 -15.58
CA ARG A 164 26.56 19.24 -14.90
C ARG A 164 26.56 18.16 -13.81
N CYS A 165 26.06 18.53 -12.65
CA CYS A 165 25.90 17.61 -11.53
C CYS A 165 24.41 17.40 -11.26
N TYR A 166 24.05 16.15 -11.02
CA TYR A 166 22.70 15.77 -10.61
C TYR A 166 22.74 15.43 -9.13
N LEU A 167 22.02 16.22 -8.34
CA LEU A 167 21.90 15.95 -6.91
C LEU A 167 21.02 14.70 -6.69
N PRO A 168 21.26 13.94 -5.61
CA PRO A 168 20.37 12.85 -5.23
C PRO A 168 18.93 13.34 -5.07
N TYR A 169 17.97 12.48 -5.39
CA TYR A 169 16.57 12.75 -5.10
C TYR A 169 16.35 12.78 -3.58
N GLY A 170 15.59 13.77 -3.10
CA GLY A 170 15.21 13.90 -1.71
C GLY A 170 13.91 14.68 -1.54
N PRO A 171 13.41 14.82 -0.29
CA PRO A 171 12.13 15.49 0.00
C PRO A 171 12.07 16.95 -0.45
N THR A 172 13.22 17.61 -0.57
CA THR A 172 13.37 19.01 -0.99
C THR A 172 13.73 19.15 -2.47
N SER A 173 13.95 18.04 -3.18
CA SER A 173 14.27 18.08 -4.60
C SER A 173 13.06 18.51 -5.41
N THR A 174 13.23 19.55 -6.21
CA THR A 174 12.20 19.96 -7.18
C THR A 174 12.37 19.14 -8.46
N PRO A 175 11.30 18.51 -8.98
CA PRO A 175 11.34 17.83 -10.25
C PRO A 175 11.66 18.80 -11.40
N GLU A 176 12.35 18.31 -12.42
CA GLU A 176 12.55 19.05 -13.66
C GLU A 176 11.24 19.09 -14.46
N VAL A 177 10.57 20.24 -14.48
CA VAL A 177 9.27 20.43 -15.15
C VAL A 177 9.43 20.71 -16.65
N ARG A 178 10.62 21.13 -17.10
CA ARG A 178 10.91 21.39 -18.51
C ARG A 178 12.12 20.57 -18.92
N PHE A 179 11.94 19.70 -19.91
CA PHE A 179 13.01 18.84 -20.39
C PHE A 179 14.14 19.69 -20.98
N ALA A 180 15.34 19.60 -20.40
CA ALA A 180 16.56 20.15 -20.98
C ALA A 180 17.53 19.02 -21.33
N LYS A 181 18.14 19.10 -22.53
CA LYS A 181 19.24 18.22 -22.94
C LYS A 181 20.58 18.88 -22.59
N GLU A 182 21.57 18.07 -22.18
CA GLU A 182 22.87 18.55 -21.69
C GLU A 182 23.73 19.25 -22.76
N ARG A 183 23.51 18.95 -24.06
CA ARG A 183 24.15 19.64 -25.19
C ARG A 183 23.12 19.88 -26.31
N SER A 184 23.14 21.10 -26.85
CA SER A 184 22.29 21.66 -27.94
C SER A 184 20.89 22.18 -27.56
N SER A 185 20.40 23.07 -28.42
CA SER A 185 19.07 23.72 -28.49
C SER A 185 17.92 22.74 -28.74
N PHE A 186 17.98 21.53 -28.18
CA PHE A 186 16.92 20.54 -28.32
C PHE A 186 15.69 21.00 -27.55
N ALA A 187 14.70 21.51 -28.29
CA ALA A 187 13.37 21.80 -27.81
C ALA A 187 12.44 20.72 -28.40
N PRO A 188 12.03 19.71 -27.61
CA PRO A 188 11.10 18.71 -28.11
C PRO A 188 9.76 19.36 -28.42
N ASP A 189 9.15 18.98 -29.54
CA ASP A 189 7.76 19.27 -29.81
C ASP A 189 6.91 18.39 -28.89
N THR A 190 6.38 18.97 -27.82
CA THR A 190 5.63 18.25 -26.80
C THR A 190 4.22 17.83 -27.25
N GLU A 191 3.73 18.33 -28.38
CA GLU A 191 2.49 17.86 -28.99
C GLU A 191 2.75 16.59 -29.81
N ALA A 192 3.80 16.58 -30.63
CA ALA A 192 4.22 15.38 -31.37
C ALA A 192 4.87 14.31 -30.47
N GLN A 193 5.50 14.72 -29.36
CA GLN A 193 6.24 13.86 -28.44
C GLN A 193 5.75 14.07 -27.00
N PRO A 194 4.54 13.57 -26.68
CA PRO A 194 3.90 13.81 -25.38
C PRO A 194 4.69 13.26 -24.19
N TRP A 195 5.64 12.34 -24.40
CA TRP A 195 6.54 11.84 -23.36
C TRP A 195 7.60 12.85 -22.91
N PHE A 196 7.82 13.94 -23.66
CA PHE A 196 8.62 15.09 -23.20
C PHE A 196 7.79 16.16 -22.50
N ARG A 197 6.46 15.98 -22.41
CA ARG A 197 5.59 16.84 -21.61
C ARG A 197 5.62 16.39 -20.16
N PHE A 198 5.82 17.34 -19.25
CA PHE A 198 5.64 17.10 -17.82
C PHE A 198 4.15 17.14 -17.46
N TRP A 199 3.73 16.17 -16.67
CA TRP A 199 2.36 16.02 -16.18
C TRP A 199 2.30 16.15 -14.66
N GLU A 200 1.34 16.94 -14.18
CA GLU A 200 1.07 17.03 -12.75
C GLU A 200 0.23 15.85 -12.26
N ALA A 201 0.37 15.46 -10.99
CA ALA A 201 -0.33 14.31 -10.42
C ALA A 201 -1.86 14.41 -10.57
N GLY A 202 -2.41 15.61 -10.39
CA GLY A 202 -3.84 15.88 -10.57
C GLY A 202 -4.34 15.70 -12.01
N GLN A 203 -3.47 15.90 -13.01
CA GLN A 203 -3.80 15.68 -14.42
C GLN A 203 -3.81 14.19 -14.78
N LEU A 204 -3.03 13.38 -14.06
CA LEU A 204 -2.93 11.94 -14.30
C LEU A 204 -3.98 11.12 -13.55
N ALA A 205 -4.77 11.75 -12.65
CA ALA A 205 -5.67 11.09 -11.71
C ALA A 205 -4.95 10.01 -10.86
N GLU A 206 -3.67 10.24 -10.56
CA GLU A 206 -2.82 9.31 -9.83
C GLU A 206 -2.64 9.72 -8.36
N PRO A 207 -2.23 8.80 -7.48
CA PRO A 207 -1.87 9.14 -6.11
C PRO A 207 -0.83 10.26 -6.08
N ALA A 208 -0.99 11.21 -5.15
CA ALA A 208 -0.12 12.39 -5.06
C ALA A 208 1.37 12.05 -4.89
N ALA A 209 1.68 10.92 -4.26
CA ALA A 209 3.03 10.41 -4.10
C ALA A 209 3.06 8.90 -3.92
N SER A 210 4.24 8.30 -4.15
CA SER A 210 4.51 6.88 -3.97
C SER A 210 5.77 6.70 -3.13
N ALA A 211 5.67 5.90 -2.05
CA ALA A 211 6.81 5.57 -1.22
C ALA A 211 7.67 4.49 -1.90
N GLY A 212 8.98 4.75 -2.01
CA GLY A 212 9.96 3.78 -2.48
C GLY A 212 11.08 3.56 -1.45
N ARG A 213 12.05 2.71 -1.79
CA ARG A 213 13.14 2.34 -0.88
C ARG A 213 14.00 3.53 -0.42
N TYR A 214 14.23 4.49 -1.31
CA TYR A 214 15.16 5.61 -1.09
C TYR A 214 14.48 6.96 -0.85
N GLY A 215 13.15 6.99 -0.84
CA GLY A 215 12.41 8.25 -0.67
C GLY A 215 10.96 8.16 -1.15
N THR A 216 10.28 9.30 -1.05
CA THR A 216 8.90 9.46 -1.54
C THR A 216 8.93 10.21 -2.86
N TYR A 217 8.44 9.58 -3.93
CA TYR A 217 8.43 10.13 -5.28
C TYR A 217 7.06 10.74 -5.59
N PRO A 218 6.99 11.86 -6.31
CA PRO A 218 5.72 12.50 -6.62
C PRO A 218 4.91 11.66 -7.62
N GLY A 219 3.61 11.91 -7.64
CA GLY A 219 2.70 11.41 -8.67
C GLY A 219 2.89 12.07 -10.03
N SER A 220 3.65 13.15 -10.11
CA SER A 220 3.95 13.90 -11.34
C SER A 220 5.22 13.39 -12.04
N GLY A 221 5.35 13.69 -13.33
CA GLY A 221 6.53 13.34 -14.10
C GLY A 221 6.31 13.35 -15.61
N TYR A 222 7.28 12.79 -16.33
CA TYR A 222 7.18 12.51 -17.76
C TYR A 222 6.55 11.14 -17.94
N CYS A 223 5.55 11.03 -18.80
CA CYS A 223 4.73 9.83 -18.93
C CYS A 223 4.72 9.32 -20.37
N LEU A 224 4.81 8.00 -20.52
CA LEU A 224 4.59 7.28 -21.77
C LEU A 224 3.52 6.23 -21.53
N ASP A 225 2.39 6.35 -22.22
CA ASP A 225 1.34 5.33 -22.23
C ASP A 225 1.64 4.33 -23.35
N VAL A 226 1.95 3.10 -22.96
CA VAL A 226 2.21 1.98 -23.88
C VAL A 226 0.87 1.38 -24.28
N VAL A 227 0.46 1.67 -25.51
CA VAL A 227 -0.72 1.08 -26.14
C VAL A 227 -0.26 -0.08 -27.03
N ARG A 228 -0.86 -1.25 -26.84
CA ARG A 228 -0.72 -2.38 -27.75
C ARG A 228 -1.99 -2.48 -28.58
#